data_AF-A0A382CD46-F1
#
_entry.id   AF-A0A382CD46-F1
#
_cell.length_a   1.000
_cell.length_b   1.000
_cell.length_c   1.000
_cell.angle_alpha   90.00
_cell.angle_beta   90.00
_cell.angle_gamma   90.00
#
_symmetry.space_group_name_H-M   'P 1'
#
loop_
_entity.id
_entity.type
_entity.pdbx_description
1 polymer ?
#
loop_
_entity_poly.entity_id
_entity_poly.type
_entity_poly.pdbx_seq_one_letter_code
_entity_poly.pdbx_strand_id
1 'polypeptide(L)' 'MQSKEKRLERKISLTTEARDGILSFCKMNHPNECILILRGKAKRGDVFIDGLVVPPFSETGADFAGFPNNPLPLDLSYVG' A
#
# COMPACT_ATOMS: atom_id res chain seq x y z
N MET A 1 38.40 -7.27 1.84
CA MET A 1 37.31 -8.12 2.36
C MET A 1 36.01 -7.45 1.96
N GLN A 2 35.47 -7.78 0.79
CA GLN A 2 34.25 -7.15 0.27
C GLN A 2 33.04 -7.95 0.78
N SER A 3 32.28 -7.37 1.70
CA SER A 3 31.01 -7.93 2.16
C SER A 3 30.00 -7.81 1.02
N LYS A 4 29.64 -8.94 0.40
CA LYS A 4 28.45 -9.03 -0.46
C LYS A 4 27.25 -8.62 0.39
N GLU A 5 26.68 -7.45 0.14
CA GLU A 5 25.37 -7.09 0.66
C GLU A 5 24.38 -8.15 0.15
N LYS A 6 23.98 -9.08 1.01
CA LYS A 6 22.86 -9.98 0.71
C LYS A 6 21.64 -9.09 0.55
N ARG A 7 21.17 -8.93 -0.70
CA ARG A 7 19.90 -8.28 -1.02
C ARG A 7 18.83 -8.96 -0.17
N LEU A 8 18.28 -8.23 0.81
CA LEU A 8 17.26 -8.76 1.70
C LEU A 8 16.06 -9.13 0.82
N GLU A 9 15.83 -10.42 0.60
CA GLU A 9 14.65 -10.89 -0.13
C GLU A 9 13.43 -10.54 0.72
N ARG A 10 12.63 -9.59 0.24
CA ARG A 10 11.41 -9.18 0.91
C ARG A 10 10.28 -10.08 0.43
N LYS A 11 9.62 -10.77 1.36
CA LYS A 11 8.41 -11.53 1.09
C LYS A 11 7.22 -10.66 1.43
N ILE A 12 6.31 -10.49 0.47
CA ILE A 12 5.07 -9.74 0.66
C ILE A 12 3.91 -10.72 0.55
N SER A 13 3.06 -10.76 1.57
CA SER A 13 1.81 -11.51 1.57
C SER A 13 0.65 -10.59 1.96
N LEU A 14 -0.53 -10.88 1.43
CA LEU A 14 -1.74 -10.13 1.69
C LEU A 14 -2.94 -11.06 1.91
N THR A 15 -3.90 -10.63 2.72
CA THR A 15 -5.13 -11.39 2.97
C THR A 15 -6.05 -11.39 1.75
N THR A 16 -6.91 -12.41 1.64
CA THR A 16 -7.92 -12.46 0.56
C THR A 16 -8.82 -11.23 0.60
N GLU A 17 -9.14 -10.75 1.79
CA GLU A 17 -9.96 -9.55 2.01
C GLU A 17 -9.27 -8.29 1.51
N ALA A 18 -7.96 -8.13 1.75
CA ALA A 18 -7.18 -7.01 1.19
C ALA A 18 -7.12 -7.09 -0.34
N ARG A 19 -6.95 -8.30 -0.90
CA ARG A 19 -6.98 -8.49 -2.37
C ARG A 19 -8.32 -8.05 -2.96
N ASP A 20 -9.41 -8.54 -2.38
CA ASP A 20 -10.75 -8.32 -2.89
C ASP A 20 -11.21 -6.87 -2.66
N GLY A 21 -10.72 -6.23 -1.59
CA GLY A 21 -10.85 -4.80 -1.35
C GLY A 21 -10.21 -3.96 -2.46
N ILE A 22 -8.97 -4.28 -2.88
CA ILE A 22 -8.31 -3.58 -4.00
C ILE A 22 -9.15 -3.71 -5.26
N LEU A 23 -9.56 -4.93 -5.61
CA LEU A 23 -10.33 -5.18 -6.83
C LEU A 23 -11.69 -4.46 -6.82
N SER A 24 -12.36 -4.45 -5.67
CA SER A 24 -13.65 -3.77 -5.50
C SER A 24 -13.50 -2.25 -5.63
N PHE A 25 -12.47 -1.68 -5.01
CA PHE A 25 -12.18 -0.26 -5.11
C PHE A 25 -11.90 0.15 -6.56
N CYS A 26 -11.07 -0.60 -7.29
CA CYS A 26 -10.80 -0.32 -8.70
C CYS A 26 -12.07 -0.39 -9.57
N LYS A 27 -12.95 -1.37 -9.35
CA LYS A 27 -14.21 -1.49 -10.10
C LYS A 27 -15.16 -0.32 -9.85
N MET A 28 -15.22 0.18 -8.61
CA MET A 28 -16.10 1.29 -8.23
C MET A 28 -15.63 2.63 -8.80
N ASN A 29 -14.32 2.82 -8.96
CA ASN A 29 -13.73 4.09 -9.35
C ASN A 29 -13.34 4.17 -10.84
N HIS A 30 -13.43 3.05 -11.59
CA HIS A 30 -13.19 3.04 -13.03
C HIS A 30 -14.09 4.06 -13.75
N PRO A 31 -13.56 4.90 -14.68
CA PRO A 31 -12.25 4.80 -15.33
C PRO A 31 -11.08 5.47 -14.61
N ASN A 32 -11.30 6.09 -13.45
CA ASN A 32 -10.27 6.85 -12.76
C ASN A 32 -9.23 5.95 -12.09
N GLU A 33 -7.98 6.41 -12.07
CA GLU A 33 -6.93 5.79 -11.29
C GLU A 33 -7.23 5.82 -9.79
N CYS A 34 -6.71 4.84 -9.07
CA CYS A 34 -7.01 4.60 -7.67
C CYS A 34 -5.73 4.66 -6.84
N ILE A 35 -5.81 5.29 -5.66
CA ILE A 35 -4.72 5.28 -4.68
C ILE A 35 -5.20 4.75 -3.35
N LEU A 36 -4.46 3.79 -2.81
CA LEU A 36 -4.70 3.14 -1.52
C LEU A 36 -3.36 2.98 -0.79
N ILE A 37 -3.39 3.14 0.54
CA ILE A 37 -2.25 2.85 1.41
C ILE A 37 -2.40 1.42 1.94
N LEU A 38 -1.30 0.68 1.89
CA LEU A 38 -1.24 -0.68 2.42
C LEU A 38 -1.04 -0.63 3.93
N ARG A 39 -1.88 -1.38 4.66
CA ARG A 39 -1.83 -1.49 6.11
C ARG A 39 -1.50 -2.92 6.52
N GLY A 40 -0.62 -3.06 7.51
CA GLY A 40 -0.22 -4.35 8.05
C GLY A 40 1.01 -4.28 8.93
N LYS A 41 1.87 -5.29 8.83
CA LYS A 41 3.06 -5.44 9.67
C LYS A 41 4.27 -5.82 8.84
N ALA A 42 5.42 -5.20 9.13
CA ALA A 42 6.70 -5.53 8.51
C ALA A 42 7.71 -5.98 9.55
N LYS A 43 8.36 -7.13 9.34
CA LYS A 43 9.41 -7.64 10.23
C LYS A 43 10.47 -8.40 9.45
N ARG A 44 11.72 -7.94 9.54
CA ARG A 44 12.92 -8.65 9.04
C ARG A 44 12.83 -9.15 7.58
N GLY A 45 12.15 -8.40 6.72
CA GLY A 45 11.97 -8.75 5.30
C GLY A 45 10.61 -9.37 4.97
N ASP A 46 9.85 -9.82 5.96
CA ASP A 46 8.48 -10.28 5.76
C ASP A 46 7.50 -9.11 5.96
N VAL A 47 6.67 -8.85 4.95
CA VAL A 47 5.59 -7.87 4.97
C VAL A 47 4.27 -8.62 4.85
N PHE A 48 3.40 -8.42 5.83
CA PHE A 48 2.04 -8.97 5.84
C PHE A 48 1.03 -7.82 5.79
N ILE A 49 0.20 -7.80 4.76
CA ILE A 49 -0.83 -6.78 4.50
C ILE A 49 -2.18 -7.38 4.86
N ASP A 50 -2.89 -6.78 5.82
CA ASP A 50 -4.21 -7.21 6.26
C ASP A 50 -5.29 -6.12 6.10
N GLY A 51 -4.91 -4.93 5.63
CA GLY A 51 -5.83 -3.83 5.44
C GLY A 51 -5.41 -2.84 4.36
N LEU A 52 -6.36 -1.97 4.03
CA LEU A 52 -6.23 -0.89 3.06
C LEU A 52 -6.77 0.39 3.68
N VAL A 53 -6.17 1.52 3.35
CA VAL A 53 -6.62 2.85 3.78
C VAL A 53 -6.74 3.76 2.57
N VAL A 54 -7.86 4.48 2.47
CA VAL A 54 -8.00 5.59 1.52
C VAL A 54 -7.28 6.80 2.13
N PRO A 55 -6.26 7.37 1.46
CA PRO A 55 -5.54 8.50 2.01
C PRO A 55 -6.44 9.72 2.18
N PRO A 56 -6.23 10.55 3.21
CA PRO A 56 -6.92 11.83 3.34
C PRO A 56 -6.57 12.73 2.16
N PHE A 57 -7.56 13.48 1.66
CA PHE A 57 -7.39 14.37 0.51
C PHE A 57 -6.89 13.65 -0.75
N SER A 58 -7.34 12.40 -0.96
CA SER A 58 -7.06 11.66 -2.19
C SER A 58 -7.71 12.35 -3.39
N GLU A 59 -6.91 12.63 -4.40
CA GLU A 59 -7.35 13.08 -5.71
C GLU A 59 -7.24 11.94 -6.71
N THR A 60 -8.23 11.78 -7.57
CA THR A 60 -8.27 10.76 -8.62
C THR A 60 -8.77 11.39 -9.92
N GLY A 61 -8.23 10.91 -11.03
CA GLY A 61 -8.60 11.27 -12.39
C GLY A 61 -8.32 10.11 -13.33
N ALA A 62 -8.61 10.26 -14.62
CA ALA A 62 -8.49 9.18 -15.61
C ALA A 62 -7.05 8.63 -15.74
N ASP A 63 -6.06 9.48 -15.44
CA ASP A 63 -4.63 9.29 -15.70
C ASP A 63 -3.76 9.76 -14.52
N PHE A 64 -4.38 9.99 -13.35
CA PHE A 64 -3.64 10.32 -12.14
C PHE A 64 -4.39 9.90 -10.87
N ALA A 65 -3.64 9.51 -9.85
CA ALA A 65 -4.13 9.47 -8.47
C ALA A 65 -3.03 9.90 -7.51
N GLY A 66 -3.40 10.67 -6.48
CA GLY A 66 -2.43 11.26 -5.57
C GLY A 66 -3.06 11.67 -4.26
N PHE A 67 -2.22 12.01 -3.29
CA PHE A 67 -2.61 12.66 -2.05
C PHE A 67 -1.41 13.47 -1.53
N PRO A 68 -1.63 14.54 -0.76
CA PRO A 68 -0.54 15.31 -0.18
C PRO A 68 0.25 14.46 0.83
N ASN A 69 1.58 14.46 0.75
CA ASN A 69 2.46 13.69 1.65
C ASN A 69 2.28 14.03 3.14
N ASN A 70 1.69 15.19 3.45
CA ASN A 70 1.38 15.67 4.79
C ASN A 70 -0.05 16.24 4.73
N PRO A 71 -1.05 15.63 5.40
CA PRO A 71 -0.97 15.11 6.76
C PRO A 71 -1.49 13.66 6.84
N LEU A 72 -0.66 12.67 6.50
CA LEU A 72 -0.99 11.31 6.92
C LEU A 72 -0.93 11.25 8.45
N PRO A 73 -1.99 10.79 9.14
CA PRO A 73 -1.91 10.51 10.56
C PRO A 73 -0.74 9.56 10.84
N LEU A 74 -0.06 9.76 11.96
CA LEU A 74 0.98 8.82 12.39
C LEU A 74 0.34 7.45 12.67
N ASP A 75 0.51 6.52 11.75
CA ASP A 75 0.09 5.12 11.88
C ASP A 75 1.26 4.19 11.54
N LEU A 76 1.77 3.51 12.56
CA LEU A 76 2.89 2.56 12.44
C LEU A 76 2.51 1.27 11.70
N SER A 77 1.24 1.08 11.37
CA SER A 77 0.78 -0.04 10.57
C SER A 77 0.81 0.22 9.07
N TYR A 78 1.11 1.44 8.60
CA TYR A 78 1.37 1.67 7.18
C TYR A 78 2.65 0.97 6.75
N VAL A 79 2.61 0.32 5.59
CA VAL A 79 3.75 -0.44 5.06
C VAL A 79 4.18 0.14 3.72
N GLY A 80 5.44 0.59 3.65
CA GLY A 80 6.05 1.22 2.47
C GLY A 80 7.44 1.76 2.78
#